data_AF-A0A1D1XD77-F1
#
_entry.id   AF-A0A1D1XD77-F1
#
_cell.length_a   1.000
_cell.length_b   1.000
_cell.length_c   1.000
_cell.angle_alpha   90.00
_cell.angle_beta   90.00
_cell.angle_gamma   90.00
#
_symmetry.space_group_name_H-M   'P 1'
#
loop_
_entity.id
_entity.type
_entity.pdbx_description
1 polymer ?
#
loop_
_entity_poly.entity_id
_entity_poly.type
_entity_poly.pdbx_seq_one_letter_code
_entity_poly.pdbx_strand_id
1 'polypeptide(L)'
;MFDMVLLCSQGKPNNAISSLRERLQDGVSKSSKNGPSKGTSGGKSRGKRQVKKDVVDLRTLLIHCAQAVAADDRRSTGELLKQIRQHSSPYGDGSQRLAHCFADGLEARLAGTGSQIYHSIMAKRQSATAILKAYHLYLAACPFKKISHFFANQTILDVAENATRLHIIDFGIYFGFQWPCLIQRLSLRPGGPPKLRITGIDVPQPGFRPNERIEETGRRLAEYAKMFKVEFEYHPIASKWEAIQIADLKIDRDEVLVVNCLYRFRNLVDETVVVDSPRNTVLNNIRKLNPDVFIHGVINGAFSAPFFVTRFREALFHFSALFDMLEANVPREHPERLLIEREIFGRDAMNVIACEGSERVERPETYKQWQVRNLRAGFMQLPLNPNIMKKSRNKVRSTYHKDFVIDEDSRWLLQGWKGRIIYCMSAWRPNWIDY
;
A
#
# COMPACT_ATOMS: atom_id res chain seq x y z
N MET A 1 22.42 4.90 0.83
CA MET A 1 21.25 4.30 0.11
C MET A 1 19.94 4.99 0.48
N PHE A 2 19.63 5.17 1.77
CA PHE A 2 18.42 5.88 2.24
C PHE A 2 18.23 7.24 1.56
N ASP A 3 19.23 8.11 1.60
CA ASP A 3 19.15 9.47 1.04
C ASP A 3 18.82 9.49 -0.45
N MET A 4 19.41 8.58 -1.22
CA MET A 4 19.16 8.44 -2.66
C MET A 4 17.70 8.11 -2.98
N VAL A 5 17.01 7.40 -2.08
CA VAL A 5 15.62 6.95 -2.28
C VAL A 5 14.63 7.92 -1.65
N LEU A 6 14.95 8.45 -0.47
CA LEU A 6 14.01 9.17 0.40
C LEU A 6 14.02 10.69 0.22
N LEU A 7 15.10 11.28 -0.32
CA LEU A 7 15.17 12.72 -0.55
C LEU A 7 14.58 13.13 -1.89
N CYS A 8 14.00 14.33 -1.94
CA CYS A 8 13.51 14.91 -3.18
C CYS A 8 14.69 15.42 -4.02
N SER A 9 14.59 15.26 -5.34
CA SER A 9 15.63 15.65 -6.28
C SER A 9 15.65 17.14 -6.67
N GLN A 10 14.98 18.02 -5.92
CA GLN A 10 14.93 19.48 -6.17
C GLN A 10 14.68 19.88 -7.63
N GLY A 11 13.75 19.18 -8.32
CA GLY A 11 13.44 19.44 -9.73
C GLY A 11 14.38 18.77 -10.75
N LYS A 12 15.50 18.18 -10.32
CA LYS A 12 16.33 17.30 -11.16
C LYS A 12 15.74 15.88 -11.21
N PRO A 13 16.08 15.05 -12.21
CA PRO A 13 15.76 13.62 -12.14
C PRO A 13 16.37 13.04 -10.86
N ASN A 14 15.60 12.26 -10.07
CA ASN A 14 16.25 11.43 -9.06
C ASN A 14 16.99 10.33 -9.82
N ASN A 15 18.28 10.56 -10.05
CA ASN A 15 19.14 9.71 -10.87
C ASN A 15 19.06 8.23 -10.46
N ALA A 16 18.94 7.92 -9.17
CA ALA A 16 18.86 6.54 -8.71
C ALA A 16 17.56 5.84 -9.16
N ILE A 17 16.41 6.49 -8.95
CA ILE A 17 15.10 5.93 -9.32
C ILE A 17 14.91 5.91 -10.84
N SER A 18 15.37 6.95 -11.56
CA SER A 18 15.29 6.98 -13.03
C SER A 18 16.16 5.90 -13.66
N SER A 19 17.42 5.78 -13.24
CA SER A 19 18.32 4.75 -13.76
C SER A 19 17.88 3.34 -13.37
N LEU A 20 17.24 3.14 -12.21
CA LEU A 20 16.61 1.86 -11.91
C LEU A 20 15.45 1.57 -12.87
N ARG A 21 14.57 2.53 -13.12
CA ARG A 21 13.43 2.35 -14.04
C ARG A 21 13.87 2.00 -15.45
N GLU A 22 14.88 2.68 -16.00
CA GLU A 22 15.44 2.38 -17.33
C GLU A 22 15.93 0.92 -17.39
N ARG A 23 16.68 0.48 -16.38
CA ARG A 23 17.14 -0.92 -16.28
C ARG A 23 15.98 -1.92 -16.18
N LEU A 24 14.89 -1.58 -15.50
CA LEU A 24 13.71 -2.44 -15.42
C LEU A 24 13.03 -2.58 -16.78
N GLN A 25 12.88 -1.49 -17.53
CA GLN A 25 12.28 -1.49 -18.88
C GLN A 25 13.10 -2.34 -19.86
N ASP A 26 14.43 -2.22 -19.82
CA ASP A 26 15.34 -3.06 -20.61
C ASP A 26 15.24 -4.53 -20.22
N GLY A 27 15.16 -4.82 -18.92
CA GLY A 27 15.03 -6.18 -18.38
C GLY A 27 13.73 -6.85 -18.81
N VAL A 28 12.59 -6.17 -18.68
CA VAL A 28 11.27 -6.69 -19.09
C VAL A 28 11.23 -6.96 -20.60
N SER A 29 11.83 -6.08 -21.40
CA SER A 29 11.93 -6.24 -22.85
C SER A 29 12.75 -7.49 -23.23
N LYS A 30 13.84 -7.77 -22.51
CA LYS A 30 14.66 -8.99 -22.69
C LYS A 30 13.92 -10.25 -22.24
N SER A 31 13.23 -10.22 -21.10
CA SER A 31 12.42 -11.34 -20.61
C SER A 31 11.27 -11.68 -21.57
N SER A 32 10.68 -10.68 -22.22
CA SER A 32 9.62 -10.87 -23.22
C SER A 32 10.14 -11.46 -24.54
N LYS A 33 11.37 -11.13 -24.95
CA LYS A 33 12.04 -11.68 -26.14
C LYS A 33 12.52 -13.14 -25.97
N ASN A 34 12.67 -13.61 -24.74
CA ASN A 34 13.01 -15.00 -24.42
C ASN A 34 11.77 -15.94 -24.36
N GLY A 35 10.59 -15.47 -24.78
CA GLY A 35 9.52 -16.35 -25.26
C GLY A 35 9.91 -16.98 -26.62
N PRO A 36 9.32 -18.12 -27.04
CA PRO A 36 9.89 -18.95 -28.11
C PRO A 36 10.10 -18.14 -29.38
N SER A 37 11.38 -17.91 -29.69
CA SER A 37 11.84 -17.17 -30.86
C SER A 37 11.33 -17.84 -32.12
N LYS A 38 10.45 -17.17 -32.90
CA LYS A 38 10.28 -17.46 -34.31
C LYS A 38 11.58 -17.09 -35.02
N GLY A 39 12.48 -18.06 -35.18
CA GLY A 39 13.65 -17.93 -36.02
C GLY A 39 13.24 -17.81 -37.47
N THR A 40 13.71 -16.77 -38.13
CA THR A 40 13.63 -16.57 -39.57
C THR A 40 14.38 -17.70 -40.28
N SER A 41 13.74 -18.24 -41.31
CA SER A 41 14.08 -19.48 -42.00
C SER A 41 15.39 -19.44 -42.79
N GLY A 42 16.21 -20.48 -42.59
CA GLY A 42 17.24 -20.92 -43.52
C GLY A 42 17.71 -22.33 -43.14
N GLY A 43 17.07 -23.37 -43.72
CA GLY A 43 17.52 -24.76 -43.60
C GLY A 43 16.44 -25.77 -43.21
N LYS A 44 16.09 -26.67 -44.14
CA LYS A 44 15.16 -27.79 -43.95
C LYS A 44 15.68 -28.75 -42.87
N SER A 45 14.94 -28.93 -41.77
CA SER A 45 15.02 -30.15 -40.95
C SER A 45 13.72 -30.43 -40.19
N ARG A 46 13.44 -31.73 -40.02
CA ARG A 46 12.21 -32.40 -39.57
C ARG A 46 11.47 -31.70 -38.41
N GLY A 47 10.17 -31.48 -38.59
CA GLY A 47 9.28 -30.88 -37.61
C GLY A 47 9.17 -31.69 -36.32
N LYS A 48 9.75 -31.16 -35.23
CA LYS A 48 9.28 -31.45 -33.88
C LYS A 48 7.95 -30.73 -33.67
N ARG A 49 6.86 -31.47 -33.43
CA ARG A 49 5.60 -30.92 -32.92
C ARG A 49 5.93 -30.08 -31.68
N GLN A 50 5.75 -28.76 -31.77
CA GLN A 50 5.65 -27.92 -30.58
C GLN A 50 4.47 -28.46 -29.77
N VAL A 51 4.75 -28.98 -28.57
CA VAL A 51 3.71 -29.29 -27.59
C VAL A 51 2.98 -27.96 -27.34
N LYS A 52 1.70 -27.89 -27.73
CA LYS A 52 0.81 -26.81 -27.30
C LYS A 52 0.86 -26.84 -25.77
N LYS A 53 1.44 -25.80 -25.17
CA LYS A 53 1.36 -25.61 -23.72
C LYS A 53 -0.12 -25.37 -23.44
N ASP A 54 -0.81 -26.35 -22.83
CA ASP A 54 -2.18 -26.15 -22.40
C ASP A 54 -2.21 -24.91 -21.50
N VAL A 55 -2.91 -23.87 -21.95
CA VAL A 55 -3.07 -22.64 -21.18
C VAL A 55 -4.07 -22.95 -20.09
N VAL A 56 -3.57 -23.37 -18.94
CA VAL A 56 -4.40 -23.65 -17.78
C VAL A 56 -4.91 -22.33 -17.21
N ASP A 57 -6.23 -22.19 -17.16
CA ASP A 57 -6.88 -21.04 -16.55
C ASP A 57 -6.84 -21.15 -15.02
N LEU A 58 -5.69 -20.78 -14.45
CA LEU A 58 -5.45 -20.75 -13.01
C LEU A 58 -6.49 -19.89 -12.27
N ARG A 59 -7.02 -18.85 -12.90
CA ARG A 59 -8.00 -17.97 -12.27
C ARG A 59 -9.32 -18.70 -12.08
N THR A 60 -9.79 -19.41 -13.11
CA THR A 60 -11.00 -20.22 -13.02
C THR A 60 -10.82 -21.36 -12.02
N LEU A 61 -9.66 -22.05 -12.03
CA LEU A 61 -9.36 -23.08 -11.04
C LEU A 61 -9.39 -22.56 -9.59
N LEU A 62 -8.82 -21.39 -9.33
CA LEU A 62 -8.87 -20.76 -8.00
C LEU A 62 -10.30 -20.46 -7.55
N ILE A 63 -11.14 -19.94 -8.46
CA ILE A 63 -12.55 -19.64 -8.15
C ILE A 63 -13.32 -20.92 -7.84
N HIS A 64 -13.17 -21.97 -8.66
CA HIS A 64 -13.81 -23.26 -8.41
C HIS A 64 -13.31 -23.88 -7.10
N CYS A 65 -12.01 -23.78 -6.81
CA CYS A 65 -11.45 -24.29 -5.55
C CYS A 65 -12.05 -23.56 -4.35
N ALA A 66 -12.16 -22.22 -4.40
CA ALA A 66 -12.79 -21.46 -3.33
C ALA A 66 -14.27 -21.82 -3.13
N GLN A 67 -14.99 -22.13 -4.21
CA GLN A 67 -16.38 -22.62 -4.13
C GLN A 67 -16.47 -24.01 -3.49
N ALA A 68 -15.58 -24.94 -3.86
CA ALA A 68 -15.52 -26.27 -3.25
C ALA A 68 -15.17 -26.19 -1.75
N VAL A 69 -14.23 -25.31 -1.38
CA VAL A 69 -13.90 -25.03 0.03
C VAL A 69 -15.11 -24.48 0.79
N ALA A 70 -15.88 -23.57 0.18
CA ALA A 70 -17.08 -23.02 0.80
C ALA A 70 -18.20 -24.05 0.98
N ALA A 71 -18.25 -25.07 0.12
CA ALA A 71 -19.23 -26.15 0.15
C ALA A 71 -18.78 -27.36 1.01
N ASP A 72 -17.61 -27.28 1.66
CA ASP A 72 -16.95 -28.40 2.36
C ASP A 72 -16.75 -29.65 1.48
N ASP A 73 -16.62 -29.48 0.16
CA ASP A 73 -16.31 -30.57 -0.77
C ASP A 73 -14.80 -30.84 -0.77
N ARG A 74 -14.36 -31.66 0.18
CA ARG A 74 -12.94 -31.98 0.38
C ARG A 74 -12.30 -32.70 -0.81
N ARG A 75 -13.06 -33.52 -1.53
CA ARG A 75 -12.56 -34.28 -2.69
C ARG A 75 -12.24 -33.33 -3.83
N SER A 76 -13.22 -32.54 -4.27
CA SER A 76 -13.02 -31.56 -5.34
C SER A 76 -11.96 -30.54 -4.94
N THR A 77 -11.95 -30.10 -3.67
CA THR A 77 -10.92 -29.21 -3.14
C THR A 77 -9.51 -29.79 -3.31
N GLY A 78 -9.29 -31.04 -2.92
CA GLY A 78 -7.99 -31.71 -3.05
C GLY A 78 -7.54 -31.87 -4.50
N GLU A 79 -8.46 -32.24 -5.39
CA GLU A 79 -8.19 -32.38 -6.83
C GLU A 79 -7.84 -31.02 -7.48
N LEU A 80 -8.60 -29.96 -7.16
CA LEU A 80 -8.36 -28.61 -7.67
C LEU A 80 -7.06 -28.01 -7.14
N LEU A 81 -6.77 -28.15 -5.84
CA LEU A 81 -5.49 -27.69 -5.27
C LEU A 81 -4.31 -28.41 -5.93
N LYS A 82 -4.41 -29.72 -6.16
CA LYS A 82 -3.37 -30.48 -6.86
C LYS A 82 -3.12 -29.92 -8.26
N GLN A 83 -4.18 -29.63 -9.02
CA GLN A 83 -4.05 -29.01 -10.35
C GLN A 83 -3.43 -27.61 -10.26
N ILE A 84 -3.89 -26.77 -9.33
CA ILE A 84 -3.33 -25.43 -9.13
C ILE A 84 -1.83 -25.52 -8.81
N ARG A 85 -1.42 -26.41 -7.89
CA ARG A 85 -0.01 -26.59 -7.51
C ARG A 85 0.86 -27.10 -8.65
N GLN A 86 0.32 -27.96 -9.53
CA GLN A 86 1.03 -28.42 -10.73
C GLN A 86 1.34 -27.28 -11.72
N HIS A 87 0.52 -26.23 -11.75
CA HIS A 87 0.65 -25.14 -12.72
C HIS A 87 1.10 -23.80 -12.11
N SER A 88 1.05 -23.66 -10.79
CA SER A 88 1.53 -22.47 -10.05
C SER A 88 3.04 -22.56 -9.76
N SER A 89 3.69 -21.41 -9.64
CA SER A 89 5.11 -21.35 -9.25
C SER A 89 5.42 -19.99 -8.63
N PRO A 90 6.18 -19.94 -7.52
CA PRO A 90 6.63 -18.68 -6.92
C PRO A 90 7.67 -17.95 -7.80
N TYR A 91 8.19 -18.60 -8.84
CA TYR A 91 9.16 -18.04 -9.80
C TYR A 91 8.59 -18.01 -11.23
N GLY A 92 7.30 -18.33 -11.40
CA GLY A 92 6.63 -18.33 -12.70
C GLY A 92 6.27 -16.93 -13.19
N ASP A 93 5.36 -16.87 -14.16
CA ASP A 93 4.73 -15.60 -14.55
C ASP A 93 3.80 -15.04 -13.45
N GLY A 94 3.30 -13.82 -13.66
CA GLY A 94 2.43 -13.15 -12.71
C GLY A 94 1.18 -13.96 -12.31
N SER A 95 0.59 -14.73 -13.23
CA SER A 95 -0.58 -15.57 -12.94
C SER A 95 -0.20 -16.79 -12.10
N GLN A 96 0.93 -17.43 -12.42
CA GLN A 96 1.46 -18.56 -11.66
C GLN A 96 1.85 -18.17 -10.23
N ARG A 97 2.45 -16.99 -10.05
CA ARG A 97 2.87 -16.46 -8.75
C ARG A 97 1.67 -16.07 -7.87
N LEU A 98 0.67 -15.42 -8.47
CA LEU A 98 -0.60 -15.14 -7.81
C LEU A 98 -1.28 -16.43 -7.35
N ALA A 99 -1.41 -17.41 -8.26
CA ALA A 99 -2.04 -18.68 -7.96
C ALA A 99 -1.31 -19.45 -6.86
N HIS A 100 0.02 -19.36 -6.82
CA HIS A 100 0.82 -19.95 -5.75
C HIS A 100 0.47 -19.35 -4.39
N CYS A 101 0.43 -18.01 -4.29
CA CYS A 101 0.07 -17.32 -3.05
C CYS A 101 -1.38 -17.62 -2.61
N PHE A 102 -2.31 -17.70 -3.57
CA PHE A 102 -3.71 -17.99 -3.27
C PHE A 102 -3.92 -19.46 -2.86
N ALA A 103 -3.16 -20.39 -3.44
CA ALA A 103 -3.14 -21.78 -3.01
C ALA A 103 -2.63 -21.92 -1.58
N ASP A 104 -1.56 -21.19 -1.20
CA ASP A 104 -1.09 -21.14 0.20
C ASP A 104 -2.22 -20.68 1.14
N GLY A 105 -2.98 -19.66 0.75
CA GLY A 105 -4.12 -19.16 1.51
C GLY A 105 -5.25 -20.18 1.65
N LEU A 106 -5.60 -20.89 0.57
CA LEU A 106 -6.66 -21.91 0.59
C LEU A 106 -6.26 -23.10 1.45
N GLU A 107 -5.02 -23.57 1.34
CA GLU A 107 -4.50 -24.65 2.19
C GLU A 107 -4.46 -24.25 3.67
N ALA A 108 -3.99 -23.04 3.98
CA ALA A 108 -4.00 -22.52 5.35
C ALA A 108 -5.43 -22.38 5.92
N ARG A 109 -6.41 -22.01 5.08
CA ARG A 109 -7.82 -21.97 5.46
C ARG A 109 -8.34 -23.36 5.82
N LEU A 110 -8.07 -24.35 4.98
CA LEU A 110 -8.51 -25.73 5.18
C LEU A 110 -7.89 -26.37 6.43
N ALA A 111 -6.63 -26.04 6.71
CA ALA A 111 -5.92 -26.49 7.90
C ALA A 111 -6.31 -25.74 9.18
N GLY A 112 -7.05 -24.62 9.08
CA GLY A 112 -7.34 -23.76 10.22
C GLY A 112 -6.11 -23.02 10.79
N THR A 113 -5.02 -22.92 10.01
CA THR A 113 -3.73 -22.36 10.46
C THR A 113 -3.47 -20.94 9.94
N GLY A 114 -4.48 -20.30 9.33
CA GLY A 114 -4.35 -18.97 8.71
C GLY A 114 -3.75 -17.90 9.62
N SER A 115 -4.29 -17.74 10.83
CA SER A 115 -3.80 -16.74 11.81
C SER A 115 -2.35 -17.03 12.23
N GLN A 116 -2.02 -18.29 12.54
CA GLN A 116 -0.66 -18.69 12.91
C GLN A 116 0.36 -18.39 11.80
N ILE A 117 0.04 -18.71 10.55
CA ILE A 117 0.91 -18.44 9.40
C ILE A 117 1.06 -16.92 9.19
N TYR A 118 -0.05 -16.17 9.24
CA TYR A 118 -0.03 -14.72 9.11
C TYR A 118 0.87 -14.07 10.17
N HIS A 119 0.71 -14.44 11.45
CA HIS A 119 1.53 -13.92 12.54
C HIS A 119 2.99 -14.35 12.44
N SER A 120 3.28 -15.57 11.97
CA SER A 120 4.65 -16.02 11.70
C SER A 120 5.31 -15.14 10.63
N ILE A 121 4.60 -14.79 9.55
CA ILE A 121 5.10 -13.88 8.53
C ILE A 121 5.34 -12.49 9.12
N MET A 122 4.40 -11.96 9.92
CA MET A 122 4.58 -10.66 10.59
C MET A 122 5.75 -10.63 11.58
N ALA A 123 6.03 -11.77 12.24
CA ALA A 123 7.14 -11.90 13.17
C ALA A 123 8.51 -11.95 12.48
N LYS A 124 8.57 -12.25 11.17
CA LYS A 124 9.80 -12.13 10.36
C LYS A 124 10.15 -10.67 10.17
N ARG A 125 10.90 -10.13 11.15
CA ARG A 125 11.37 -8.74 11.15
C ARG A 125 12.27 -8.49 9.94
N GLN A 126 11.73 -7.79 8.94
CA GLN A 126 12.52 -7.30 7.82
C GLN A 126 13.30 -6.06 8.26
N SER A 127 14.59 -6.01 7.91
CA SER A 127 15.41 -4.83 8.20
C SER A 127 14.89 -3.60 7.42
N ALA A 128 15.09 -2.41 7.98
CA ALA A 128 14.76 -1.17 7.29
C ALA A 128 15.42 -1.09 5.90
N THR A 129 16.63 -1.62 5.74
CA THR A 129 17.35 -1.71 4.47
C THR A 129 16.66 -2.63 3.46
N ALA A 130 16.19 -3.81 3.87
CA ALA A 130 15.48 -4.72 2.98
C ALA A 130 14.17 -4.10 2.47
N ILE A 131 13.42 -3.48 3.38
CA ILE A 131 12.18 -2.77 3.04
C ILE A 131 12.46 -1.53 2.18
N LEU A 132 13.56 -0.81 2.42
CA LEU A 132 13.97 0.31 1.58
C LEU A 132 14.29 -0.13 0.15
N LYS A 133 14.98 -1.26 -0.05
CA LYS A 133 15.27 -1.80 -1.39
C LYS A 133 13.98 -2.16 -2.14
N ALA A 134 13.05 -2.85 -1.46
CA ALA A 134 11.74 -3.15 -2.02
C ALA A 134 10.93 -1.89 -2.33
N TYR A 135 10.96 -0.91 -1.44
CA TYR A 135 10.34 0.40 -1.65
C TYR A 135 10.95 1.14 -2.84
N HIS A 136 12.27 1.10 -3.02
CA HIS A 136 12.97 1.68 -4.16
C HIS A 136 12.54 1.06 -5.48
N LEU A 137 12.51 -0.29 -5.55
CA LEU A 137 11.98 -1.02 -6.70
C LEU A 137 10.52 -0.60 -6.97
N TYR A 138 9.69 -0.56 -5.94
CA TYR A 138 8.28 -0.21 -6.07
C TYR A 138 8.09 1.21 -6.61
N LEU A 139 8.85 2.21 -6.13
CA LEU A 139 8.80 3.58 -6.65
C LEU A 139 9.26 3.71 -8.11
N ALA A 140 10.20 2.85 -8.54
CA ALA A 140 10.66 2.81 -9.92
C ALA A 140 9.59 2.21 -10.84
N ALA A 141 9.00 1.08 -10.45
CA ALA A 141 8.03 0.32 -11.23
C ALA A 141 6.60 0.88 -11.18
N CYS A 142 6.22 1.50 -10.07
CA CYS A 142 4.84 1.87 -9.76
C CYS A 142 4.73 3.31 -9.22
N PRO A 143 3.78 4.13 -9.71
CA PRO A 143 3.63 5.50 -9.25
C PRO A 143 2.92 5.62 -7.89
N PHE A 144 2.27 4.56 -7.41
CA PHE A 144 1.23 4.68 -6.38
C PHE A 144 1.70 5.36 -5.10
N LYS A 145 2.79 4.86 -4.49
CA LYS A 145 3.34 5.50 -3.27
C LYS A 145 3.90 6.89 -3.54
N LYS A 146 4.51 7.11 -4.71
CA LYS A 146 5.08 8.40 -5.10
C LYS A 146 4.03 9.48 -5.19
N ILE A 147 2.91 9.21 -5.88
CA ILE A 147 1.82 10.16 -6.04
C ILE A 147 1.08 10.36 -4.72
N SER A 148 0.90 9.31 -3.91
CA SER A 148 0.29 9.42 -2.57
C SER A 148 1.09 10.36 -1.66
N HIS A 149 2.42 10.16 -1.57
CA HIS A 149 3.27 11.02 -0.76
C HIS A 149 3.38 12.43 -1.35
N PHE A 150 3.36 12.58 -2.69
CA PHE A 150 3.34 13.90 -3.31
C PHE A 150 2.05 14.67 -2.96
N PHE A 151 0.89 14.01 -3.08
CA PHE A 151 -0.40 14.60 -2.70
C PHE A 151 -0.40 15.02 -1.23
N ALA A 152 -0.05 14.10 -0.33
CA ALA A 152 -0.05 14.36 1.11
C ALA A 152 0.96 15.47 1.47
N ASN A 153 2.22 15.34 1.06
CA ASN A 153 3.26 16.31 1.41
C ASN A 153 2.99 17.68 0.80
N GLN A 154 2.45 17.77 -0.42
CA GLN A 154 2.11 19.07 -0.99
C GLN A 154 0.91 19.70 -0.27
N THR A 155 -0.10 18.92 0.11
CA THR A 155 -1.22 19.42 0.94
C THR A 155 -0.71 19.96 2.29
N ILE A 156 0.25 19.26 2.90
CA ILE A 156 0.89 19.70 4.16
C ILE A 156 1.68 20.99 3.96
N LEU A 157 2.44 21.10 2.88
CA LEU A 157 3.18 22.33 2.56
C LEU A 157 2.23 23.52 2.32
N ASP A 158 1.11 23.29 1.64
CA ASP A 158 0.12 24.31 1.34
C ASP A 158 -0.54 24.84 2.64
N VAL A 159 -0.92 23.96 3.58
CA VAL A 159 -1.52 24.39 4.87
C VAL A 159 -0.49 24.98 5.83
N ALA A 160 0.78 24.57 5.74
CA ALA A 160 1.86 25.03 6.60
C ALA A 160 2.65 26.22 6.02
N GLU A 161 2.17 26.88 4.97
CA GLU A 161 2.90 27.93 4.24
C GLU A 161 3.47 29.01 5.17
N ASN A 162 2.65 29.50 6.11
CA ASN A 162 3.03 30.57 7.05
C ASN A 162 3.17 30.08 8.51
N ALA A 163 3.14 28.77 8.74
CA ALA A 163 3.17 28.22 10.09
C ALA A 163 4.54 28.42 10.75
N THR A 164 4.57 28.79 12.03
CA THR A 164 5.80 28.75 12.85
C THR A 164 6.00 27.38 13.50
N ARG A 165 4.91 26.66 13.74
CA ARG A 165 4.87 25.32 14.33
C ARG A 165 3.96 24.41 13.50
N LEU A 166 4.44 23.24 13.15
CA LEU A 166 3.71 22.22 12.39
C LEU A 166 3.75 20.91 13.16
N HIS A 167 2.58 20.35 13.45
CA HIS A 167 2.45 19.04 14.06
C HIS A 167 1.74 18.08 13.12
N ILE A 168 2.41 16.97 12.83
CA ILE A 168 1.89 15.90 11.99
C ILE A 168 1.66 14.67 12.86
N ILE A 169 0.43 14.18 12.89
CA ILE A 169 0.06 12.90 13.47
C ILE A 169 -0.05 11.88 12.34
N ASP A 170 0.82 10.89 12.33
CA ASP A 170 0.87 9.87 11.28
C ASP A 170 0.38 8.51 11.78
N PHE A 171 -0.85 8.15 11.41
CA PHE A 171 -1.41 6.83 11.67
C PHE A 171 -0.79 5.80 10.73
N GLY A 172 0.07 4.97 11.29
CA GLY A 172 0.80 3.90 10.61
C GLY A 172 2.12 4.34 10.00
N ILE A 173 2.93 5.09 10.76
CA ILE A 173 4.21 5.68 10.35
C ILE A 173 5.23 4.68 9.81
N TYR A 174 5.19 3.44 10.30
CA TYR A 174 6.02 2.33 9.82
C TYR A 174 7.51 2.68 9.80
N PHE A 175 8.18 2.73 8.64
CA PHE A 175 9.59 3.16 8.51
C PHE A 175 9.76 4.66 8.23
N GLY A 176 8.67 5.45 8.18
CA GLY A 176 8.71 6.90 8.03
C GLY A 176 9.20 7.40 6.66
N PHE A 177 9.18 6.57 5.61
CA PHE A 177 9.77 6.89 4.30
C PHE A 177 9.10 8.06 3.55
N GLN A 178 7.94 8.53 3.99
CA GLN A 178 7.28 9.73 3.45
C GLN A 178 7.99 11.03 3.88
N TRP A 179 8.50 11.05 5.12
CA TRP A 179 8.83 12.28 5.84
C TRP A 179 10.16 12.93 5.48
N PRO A 180 11.25 12.21 5.10
CA PRO A 180 12.52 12.85 4.75
C PRO A 180 12.39 13.87 3.60
N CYS A 181 11.61 13.55 2.56
CA CYS A 181 11.35 14.50 1.47
C CYS A 181 10.52 15.71 1.95
N LEU A 182 9.60 15.55 2.90
CA LEU A 182 8.87 16.69 3.47
C LEU A 182 9.82 17.59 4.30
N ILE A 183 10.64 17.00 5.18
CA ILE A 183 11.62 17.73 6.01
C ILE A 183 12.54 18.57 5.12
N GLN A 184 13.08 17.98 4.05
CA GLN A 184 13.91 18.69 3.09
C GLN A 184 13.16 19.84 2.38
N ARG A 185 11.86 19.70 2.10
CA ARG A 185 11.10 20.78 1.45
C ARG A 185 10.75 21.89 2.43
N LEU A 186 10.48 21.56 3.70
CA LEU A 186 10.25 22.54 4.75
C LEU A 186 11.51 23.39 5.00
N SER A 187 12.71 22.78 4.97
CA SER A 187 13.96 23.53 5.15
C SER A 187 14.26 24.54 4.03
N LEU A 188 13.59 24.42 2.89
CA LEU A 188 13.72 25.32 1.74
C LEU A 188 12.60 26.36 1.66
N ARG A 189 11.70 26.39 2.65
CA ARG A 189 10.61 27.36 2.70
C ARG A 189 11.16 28.77 2.85
N PRO A 190 10.66 29.76 2.08
CA PRO A 190 10.96 31.17 2.34
C PRO A 190 10.64 31.54 3.79
N GLY A 191 11.53 32.26 4.47
CA GLY A 191 11.38 32.57 5.90
C GLY A 191 11.83 31.46 6.86
N GLY A 192 12.30 30.32 6.36
CA GLY A 192 12.83 29.20 7.14
C GLY A 192 11.78 28.15 7.51
N PRO A 193 12.21 26.95 7.97
CA PRO A 193 11.31 25.88 8.34
C PRO A 193 10.53 26.20 9.63
N PRO A 194 9.30 25.67 9.80
CA PRO A 194 8.64 25.67 11.10
C PRO A 194 9.37 24.74 12.07
N LYS A 195 9.11 24.89 13.37
CA LYS A 195 9.33 23.79 14.31
C LYS A 195 8.44 22.63 13.91
N LEU A 196 9.03 21.49 13.60
CA LEU A 196 8.33 20.30 13.13
C LEU A 196 8.18 19.30 14.27
N ARG A 197 6.94 18.94 14.59
CA ARG A 197 6.64 17.81 15.46
C ARG A 197 6.00 16.69 14.66
N ILE A 198 6.48 15.47 14.83
CA ILE A 198 5.83 14.28 14.28
C ILE A 198 5.44 13.34 15.42
N THR A 199 4.15 13.11 15.57
CA THR A 199 3.63 12.01 16.38
C THR A 199 3.45 10.80 15.48
N GLY A 200 4.36 9.83 15.61
CA GLY A 200 4.32 8.59 14.86
C GLY A 200 3.49 7.55 15.61
N ILE A 201 2.45 7.02 14.97
CA ILE A 201 1.61 5.97 15.54
C ILE A 201 1.81 4.68 14.74
N ASP A 202 2.02 3.56 15.42
CA ASP A 202 2.00 2.25 14.78
C ASP A 202 1.59 1.16 15.77
N VAL A 203 1.13 0.02 15.25
CA VAL A 203 0.82 -1.12 16.11
C VAL A 203 2.12 -1.74 16.66
N PRO A 204 2.15 -2.14 17.95
CA PRO A 204 3.29 -2.81 18.54
C PRO A 204 3.75 -4.02 17.71
N GLN A 205 5.06 -4.18 17.54
CA GLN A 205 5.60 -5.35 16.88
C GLN A 205 5.48 -6.60 17.77
N PRO A 206 5.30 -7.79 17.20
CA PRO A 206 5.40 -9.02 17.97
C PRO A 206 6.83 -9.23 18.51
N GLY A 207 6.92 -9.95 19.64
CA GLY A 207 8.18 -10.36 20.28
C GLY A 207 8.75 -9.35 21.29
N PHE A 208 10.00 -9.55 21.69
CA PHE A 208 10.65 -8.90 22.86
C PHE A 208 10.86 -7.39 22.76
N ARG A 209 10.75 -6.81 21.56
CA ARG A 209 10.97 -5.37 21.33
C ARG A 209 9.83 -4.78 20.51
N PRO A 210 8.65 -4.56 21.13
CA PRO A 210 7.45 -4.10 20.40
C PRO A 210 7.62 -2.71 19.78
N ASN A 211 8.41 -1.83 20.42
CA ASN A 211 8.53 -0.42 20.04
C ASN A 211 9.75 -0.12 19.15
N GLU A 212 10.64 -1.09 18.94
CA GLU A 212 11.94 -0.87 18.29
C GLU A 212 11.85 -0.22 16.91
N ARG A 213 10.89 -0.61 16.07
CA ARG A 213 10.71 -0.02 14.73
C ARG A 213 10.29 1.44 14.81
N ILE A 214 9.38 1.79 15.72
CA ILE A 214 8.85 3.15 15.81
C ILE A 214 9.89 4.09 16.42
N GLU A 215 10.72 3.60 17.34
CA GLU A 215 11.87 4.31 17.90
C GLU A 215 13.01 4.48 16.87
N GLU A 216 13.33 3.44 16.10
CA GLU A 216 14.32 3.53 15.01
C GLU A 216 13.88 4.53 13.94
N THR A 217 12.59 4.57 13.63
CA THR A 217 12.03 5.56 12.71
C THR A 217 12.18 6.97 13.25
N GLY A 218 11.91 7.21 14.53
CA GLY A 218 12.15 8.49 15.19
C GLY A 218 13.59 8.96 15.07
N ARG A 219 14.56 8.07 15.41
CA ARG A 219 15.99 8.36 15.28
C ARG A 219 16.37 8.74 13.84
N ARG A 220 15.88 7.99 12.85
CA ARG A 220 16.15 8.28 11.43
C ARG A 220 15.59 9.64 11.00
N LEU A 221 14.37 9.99 11.44
CA LEU A 221 13.76 11.28 11.12
C LEU A 221 14.48 12.44 11.80
N ALA A 222 14.95 12.26 13.04
CA ALA A 222 15.76 13.25 13.75
C ALA A 222 17.08 13.53 13.03
N GLU A 223 17.75 12.50 12.49
CA GLU A 223 18.96 12.70 11.69
C GLU A 223 18.71 13.50 10.40
N TYR A 224 17.59 13.28 9.71
CA TYR A 224 17.20 14.11 8.57
C TYR A 224 16.88 15.54 8.97
N ALA A 225 16.15 15.74 10.06
CA ALA A 225 15.86 17.08 10.56
C ALA A 225 17.14 17.84 10.92
N LYS A 226 18.08 17.18 11.60
CA LYS A 226 19.41 17.72 11.89
C LYS A 226 20.18 18.05 10.62
N MET A 227 20.20 17.15 9.64
CA MET A 227 20.85 17.35 8.34
C MET A 227 20.34 18.61 7.62
N PHE A 228 19.03 18.88 7.68
CA PHE A 228 18.40 20.03 7.04
C PHE A 228 18.16 21.23 7.95
N LYS A 229 18.71 21.20 9.18
CA LYS A 229 18.58 22.28 10.18
C LYS A 229 17.12 22.66 10.47
N VAL A 230 16.25 21.66 10.58
CA VAL A 230 14.85 21.82 10.99
C VAL A 230 14.76 21.50 12.48
N GLU A 231 14.21 22.40 13.29
CA GLU A 231 13.90 22.10 14.70
C GLU A 231 12.84 21.00 14.75
N PHE A 232 13.15 19.91 15.45
CA PHE A 232 12.37 18.68 15.35
C PHE A 232 12.10 18.00 16.68
N GLU A 233 10.85 17.57 16.85
CA GLU A 233 10.38 16.75 17.96
C GLU A 233 9.69 15.50 17.41
N TYR A 234 9.98 14.34 18.02
CA TYR A 234 9.33 13.09 17.68
C TYR A 234 8.66 12.45 18.89
N HIS A 235 7.38 12.11 18.76
CA HIS A 235 6.60 11.48 19.80
C HIS A 235 6.07 10.11 19.32
N PRO A 236 6.70 8.99 19.70
CA PRO A 236 6.26 7.66 19.30
C PRO A 236 5.09 7.15 20.15
N ILE A 237 4.06 6.62 19.50
CA ILE A 237 2.96 5.90 20.15
C ILE A 237 2.85 4.51 19.54
N ALA A 238 3.25 3.50 20.32
CA ALA A 238 3.05 2.09 19.97
C ALA A 238 1.75 1.59 20.61
N SER A 239 0.63 1.68 19.88
CA SER A 239 -0.68 1.29 20.38
C SER A 239 -1.63 0.87 19.26
N LYS A 240 -2.69 0.15 19.61
CA LYS A 240 -3.85 0.00 18.72
C LYS A 240 -4.50 1.36 18.51
N TRP A 241 -4.92 1.68 17.30
CA TRP A 241 -5.33 3.05 16.98
C TRP A 241 -6.60 3.47 17.70
N GLU A 242 -7.54 2.54 17.88
CA GLU A 242 -8.78 2.73 18.62
C GLU A 242 -8.60 2.91 20.14
N ALA A 243 -7.41 2.58 20.67
CA ALA A 243 -7.08 2.78 22.07
C ALA A 243 -6.49 4.17 22.36
N ILE A 244 -6.09 4.91 21.32
CA ILE A 244 -5.42 6.21 21.46
C ILE A 244 -6.41 7.28 21.91
N GLN A 245 -6.07 7.95 22.99
CA GLN A 245 -6.81 9.10 23.52
C GLN A 245 -6.21 10.40 23.00
N ILE A 246 -7.01 11.46 22.97
CA ILE A 246 -6.58 12.79 22.51
C ILE A 246 -5.42 13.33 23.36
N ALA A 247 -5.45 13.07 24.67
CA ALA A 247 -4.40 13.47 25.60
C ALA A 247 -3.04 12.85 25.26
N ASP A 248 -3.01 11.64 24.70
CA ASP A 248 -1.77 10.93 24.33
C ASP A 248 -1.01 11.67 23.21
N LEU A 249 -1.71 12.47 22.41
CA LEU A 249 -1.19 13.16 21.23
C LEU A 249 -0.54 14.50 21.56
N LYS A 250 -0.71 15.00 22.80
CA LYS A 250 -0.05 16.21 23.31
C LYS A 250 -0.23 17.46 22.44
N ILE A 251 -1.42 17.69 21.89
CA ILE A 251 -1.71 18.81 20.98
C ILE A 251 -1.43 20.16 21.65
N ASP A 252 -0.73 21.05 20.97
CA ASP A 252 -0.54 22.45 21.38
C ASP A 252 -1.49 23.37 20.61
N ARG A 253 -1.94 24.47 21.23
CA ARG A 253 -2.94 25.38 20.61
C ARG A 253 -2.40 26.22 19.45
N ASP A 254 -1.09 26.44 19.39
CA ASP A 254 -0.44 27.35 18.45
C ASP A 254 0.26 26.62 17.29
N GLU A 255 -0.14 25.39 16.98
CA GLU A 255 0.42 24.60 15.89
C GLU A 255 -0.59 24.36 14.77
N VAL A 256 -0.11 24.37 13.53
CA VAL A 256 -0.87 23.79 12.42
C VAL A 256 -0.89 22.29 12.60
N LEU A 257 -2.09 21.71 12.75
CA LEU A 257 -2.30 20.30 13.04
C LEU A 257 -2.73 19.54 11.79
N VAL A 258 -1.90 18.58 11.39
CA VAL A 258 -2.16 17.67 10.28
C VAL A 258 -2.35 16.26 10.83
N VAL A 259 -3.43 15.60 10.40
CA VAL A 259 -3.57 14.15 10.57
C VAL A 259 -3.37 13.46 9.23
N ASN A 260 -2.39 12.57 9.14
CA ASN A 260 -2.09 11.77 7.96
C ASN A 260 -2.43 10.30 8.24
N CYS A 261 -3.29 9.71 7.43
CA CYS A 261 -3.64 8.28 7.54
C CYS A 261 -3.69 7.65 6.15
N LEU A 262 -2.58 7.04 5.74
CA LEU A 262 -2.48 6.42 4.42
C LEU A 262 -2.62 4.90 4.49
N TYR A 263 -3.73 4.43 3.94
CA TYR A 263 -4.07 3.03 3.68
C TYR A 263 -4.30 2.19 4.93
N ARG A 264 -4.45 2.82 6.08
CA ARG A 264 -4.39 2.16 7.38
C ARG A 264 -5.74 1.68 7.89
N PHE A 265 -6.82 2.45 7.73
CA PHE A 265 -8.13 2.08 8.28
C PHE A 265 -8.70 0.73 7.85
N ARG A 266 -8.17 0.13 6.77
CA ARG A 266 -8.47 -1.27 6.41
C ARG A 266 -8.12 -2.28 7.51
N ASN A 267 -7.20 -1.92 8.42
CA ASN A 267 -6.75 -2.76 9.54
C ASN A 267 -7.61 -2.64 10.79
N LEU A 268 -8.52 -1.67 10.83
CA LEU A 268 -9.54 -1.58 11.88
C LEU A 268 -10.66 -2.56 11.58
N VAL A 269 -11.10 -3.26 12.62
CA VAL A 269 -12.27 -4.13 12.57
C VAL A 269 -13.51 -3.32 12.14
N ASP A 270 -14.43 -3.99 11.45
CA ASP A 270 -15.67 -3.42 10.95
C ASP A 270 -16.90 -3.96 11.68
N GLU A 271 -18.07 -3.46 11.29
CA GLU A 271 -19.37 -3.80 11.87
C GLU A 271 -19.76 -5.28 11.68
N THR A 272 -19.02 -6.04 10.85
CA THR A 272 -19.26 -7.49 10.70
C THR A 272 -18.75 -8.32 11.89
N VAL A 273 -17.99 -7.70 12.80
CA VAL A 273 -17.40 -8.38 13.97
C VAL A 273 -17.83 -7.73 15.28
N VAL A 274 -17.89 -6.40 15.35
CA VAL A 274 -18.29 -5.65 16.56
C VAL A 274 -19.30 -4.56 16.21
N VAL A 275 -20.31 -4.37 17.04
CA VAL A 275 -21.37 -3.35 16.81
C VAL A 275 -20.77 -1.95 16.80
N ASP A 276 -19.95 -1.62 17.79
CA ASP A 276 -19.24 -0.35 17.88
C ASP A 276 -17.95 -0.39 17.08
N SER A 277 -18.04 0.06 15.83
CA SER A 277 -16.96 0.04 14.85
C SER A 277 -15.73 0.86 15.29
N PRO A 278 -14.55 0.23 15.47
CA PRO A 278 -13.29 0.94 15.74
C PRO A 278 -12.93 1.98 14.68
N ARG A 279 -13.41 1.81 13.44
CA ARG A 279 -13.29 2.81 12.37
C ARG A 279 -13.96 4.12 12.75
N ASN A 280 -15.18 4.04 13.28
CA ASN A 280 -15.93 5.22 13.71
C ASN A 280 -15.28 5.83 14.95
N THR A 281 -14.81 5.02 15.91
CA THR A 281 -14.08 5.50 17.09
C THR A 281 -12.86 6.32 16.71
N VAL A 282 -11.98 5.77 15.86
CA VAL A 282 -10.76 6.47 15.42
C VAL A 282 -11.11 7.71 14.62
N LEU A 283 -12.06 7.63 13.69
CA LEU A 283 -12.47 8.77 12.87
C LEU A 283 -13.09 9.90 13.71
N ASN A 284 -13.90 9.57 14.71
CA ASN A 284 -14.48 10.53 15.66
C ASN A 284 -13.39 11.15 16.54
N ASN A 285 -12.39 10.38 16.98
CA ASN A 285 -11.25 10.93 17.70
C ASN A 285 -10.46 11.92 16.84
N ILE A 286 -10.19 11.59 15.57
CA ILE A 286 -9.55 12.52 14.62
C ILE A 286 -10.41 13.78 14.44
N ARG A 287 -11.74 13.65 14.37
CA ARG A 287 -12.64 14.80 14.26
C ARG A 287 -12.56 15.71 15.49
N LYS A 288 -12.48 15.14 16.68
CA LYS A 288 -12.35 15.85 17.96
C LYS A 288 -11.01 16.56 18.12
N LEU A 289 -9.94 16.06 17.48
CA LEU A 289 -8.65 16.77 17.42
C LEU A 289 -8.75 18.11 16.70
N ASN A 290 -9.80 18.31 15.90
CA ASN A 290 -10.02 19.50 15.11
C ASN A 290 -8.83 19.89 14.20
N PRO A 291 -8.25 18.97 13.40
CA PRO A 291 -7.07 19.27 12.60
C PRO A 291 -7.36 20.27 11.48
N ASP A 292 -6.37 21.09 11.11
CA ASP A 292 -6.43 21.96 9.93
C ASP A 292 -6.64 21.14 8.65
N VAL A 293 -6.02 19.95 8.59
CA VAL A 293 -6.28 18.99 7.52
C VAL A 293 -6.13 17.55 7.98
N PHE A 294 -7.10 16.72 7.61
CA PHE A 294 -7.04 15.27 7.67
C PHE A 294 -6.85 14.70 6.25
N ILE A 295 -5.69 14.09 6.00
CA ILE A 295 -5.35 13.45 4.73
C ILE A 295 -5.63 11.96 4.85
N HIS A 296 -6.57 11.47 4.04
CA HIS A 296 -7.03 10.10 4.09
C HIS A 296 -6.70 9.37 2.77
N GLY A 297 -5.88 8.33 2.87
CA GLY A 297 -5.59 7.40 1.77
C GLY A 297 -6.24 6.05 2.04
N VAL A 298 -6.90 5.45 1.04
CA VAL A 298 -7.60 4.16 1.18
C VAL A 298 -7.24 3.21 0.05
N ILE A 299 -7.21 1.91 0.38
CA ILE A 299 -7.15 0.85 -0.64
C ILE A 299 -8.57 0.65 -1.12
N ASN A 300 -8.81 0.84 -2.42
CA ASN A 300 -10.12 0.65 -3.01
C ASN A 300 -10.37 -0.84 -3.28
N GLY A 301 -10.99 -1.52 -2.32
CA GLY A 301 -11.31 -2.94 -2.42
C GLY A 301 -12.63 -3.29 -1.76
N ALA A 302 -13.38 -4.22 -2.36
CA ALA A 302 -14.64 -4.74 -1.85
C ALA A 302 -14.51 -6.12 -1.16
N PHE A 303 -13.27 -6.54 -0.84
CA PHE A 303 -12.99 -7.82 -0.19
C PHE A 303 -13.00 -7.76 1.34
N SER A 304 -13.74 -6.80 1.92
CA SER A 304 -14.21 -6.84 3.31
C SER A 304 -15.47 -7.70 3.49
N ALA A 305 -16.13 -8.12 2.39
CA ALA A 305 -17.39 -8.86 2.40
C ALA A 305 -17.41 -10.06 3.39
N PRO A 306 -18.55 -10.30 4.07
CA PRO A 306 -18.65 -11.37 5.07
C PRO A 306 -18.57 -12.76 4.45
N PHE A 307 -19.17 -12.94 3.26
CA PHE A 307 -19.19 -14.23 2.57
C PHE A 307 -17.86 -14.55 1.88
N PHE A 308 -17.32 -15.74 2.16
CA PHE A 308 -15.99 -16.16 1.70
C PHE A 308 -15.83 -16.13 0.18
N VAL A 309 -16.76 -16.71 -0.61
CA VAL A 309 -16.61 -16.78 -2.07
C VAL A 309 -16.61 -15.39 -2.72
N THR A 310 -17.51 -14.50 -2.28
CA THR A 310 -17.58 -13.11 -2.75
C THR A 310 -16.29 -12.38 -2.42
N ARG A 311 -15.83 -12.50 -1.17
CA ARG A 311 -14.57 -11.93 -0.71
C ARG A 311 -13.38 -12.44 -1.52
N PHE A 312 -13.30 -13.75 -1.73
CA PHE A 312 -12.21 -14.41 -2.45
C PHE A 312 -12.13 -13.90 -3.89
N ARG A 313 -13.27 -13.78 -4.58
CA ARG A 313 -13.33 -13.23 -5.95
C ARG A 313 -12.82 -11.79 -5.99
N GLU A 314 -13.29 -10.92 -5.10
CA GLU A 314 -12.85 -9.52 -5.04
C GLU A 314 -11.36 -9.38 -4.70
N ALA A 315 -10.84 -10.23 -3.80
CA ALA A 315 -9.42 -10.30 -3.49
C ALA A 315 -8.62 -10.75 -4.71
N LEU A 316 -9.07 -11.80 -5.41
CA LEU A 316 -8.44 -12.30 -6.62
C LEU A 316 -8.34 -11.20 -7.68
N PHE A 317 -9.42 -10.45 -7.94
CA PHE A 317 -9.39 -9.31 -8.85
C PHE A 317 -8.38 -8.23 -8.44
N HIS A 318 -8.36 -7.86 -7.16
CA HIS A 318 -7.45 -6.84 -6.65
C HIS A 318 -5.98 -7.26 -6.78
N PHE A 319 -5.64 -8.45 -6.30
CA PHE A 319 -4.27 -8.96 -6.33
C PHE A 319 -3.83 -9.34 -7.75
N SER A 320 -4.72 -9.82 -8.62
CA SER A 320 -4.42 -10.00 -10.05
C SER A 320 -3.92 -8.71 -10.69
N ALA A 321 -4.54 -7.56 -10.40
CA ALA A 321 -4.08 -6.28 -10.93
C ALA A 321 -2.68 -5.89 -10.41
N LEU A 322 -2.37 -6.18 -9.15
CA LEU A 322 -1.05 -5.91 -8.56
C LEU A 322 0.05 -6.82 -9.12
N PHE A 323 -0.23 -8.11 -9.31
CA PHE A 323 0.72 -9.07 -9.89
C PHE A 323 0.93 -8.81 -11.39
N ASP A 324 -0.13 -8.50 -12.15
CA ASP A 324 -0.04 -8.08 -13.56
C ASP A 324 0.76 -6.77 -13.70
N MET A 325 0.58 -5.82 -12.78
CA MET A 325 1.37 -4.60 -12.73
C MET A 325 2.86 -4.89 -12.53
N LEU A 326 3.24 -5.75 -11.59
CA LEU A 326 4.65 -6.12 -11.42
C LEU A 326 5.17 -6.94 -12.60
N GLU A 327 4.36 -7.80 -13.21
CA GLU A 327 4.73 -8.56 -14.40
C GLU A 327 5.07 -7.66 -15.58
N ALA A 328 4.30 -6.59 -15.78
CA ALA A 328 4.52 -5.64 -16.87
C ALA A 328 5.70 -4.68 -16.62
N ASN A 329 6.09 -4.46 -15.36
CA ASN A 329 7.02 -3.37 -14.99
C ASN A 329 8.33 -3.86 -14.34
N VAL A 330 8.43 -5.13 -13.94
CA VAL A 330 9.56 -5.66 -13.18
C VAL A 330 10.00 -7.03 -13.71
N PRO A 331 11.29 -7.24 -14.03
CA PRO A 331 11.81 -8.56 -14.39
C PRO A 331 11.50 -9.62 -13.33
N ARG A 332 11.14 -10.82 -13.76
CA ARG A 332 10.70 -11.92 -12.86
C ARG A 332 11.74 -12.31 -11.80
N GLU A 333 13.02 -12.28 -12.20
CA GLU A 333 14.16 -12.67 -11.36
C GLU A 333 14.63 -11.57 -10.39
N HIS A 334 13.98 -10.40 -10.38
CA HIS A 334 14.39 -9.33 -9.49
C HIS A 334 14.11 -9.72 -8.02
N PRO A 335 15.11 -9.76 -7.12
CA PRO A 335 14.92 -10.35 -5.79
C PRO A 335 13.92 -9.56 -4.93
N GLU A 336 13.93 -8.23 -5.02
CA GLU A 336 12.95 -7.39 -4.32
C GLU A 336 11.52 -7.58 -4.83
N ARG A 337 11.30 -8.09 -6.06
CA ARG A 337 9.96 -8.43 -6.55
C ARG A 337 9.36 -9.55 -5.72
N LEU A 338 10.15 -10.58 -5.41
CA LEU A 338 9.73 -11.70 -4.57
C LEU A 338 9.35 -11.24 -3.15
N LEU A 339 10.11 -10.31 -2.57
CA LEU A 339 9.78 -9.73 -1.27
C LEU A 339 8.43 -9.01 -1.33
N ILE A 340 8.19 -8.19 -2.36
CA ILE A 340 6.90 -7.49 -2.52
C ILE A 340 5.75 -8.48 -2.70
N GLU A 341 5.88 -9.43 -3.62
CA GLU A 341 4.81 -10.37 -3.94
C GLU A 341 4.50 -11.33 -2.80
N ARG A 342 5.51 -11.82 -2.07
CA ARG A 342 5.32 -12.81 -1.00
C ARG A 342 5.01 -12.16 0.35
N GLU A 343 5.86 -11.23 0.78
CA GLU A 343 5.86 -10.70 2.16
C GLU A 343 4.96 -9.47 2.33
N ILE A 344 4.52 -8.85 1.22
CA ILE A 344 3.57 -7.73 1.25
C ILE A 344 2.23 -8.19 0.66
N PHE A 345 2.16 -8.49 -0.64
CA PHE A 345 0.89 -8.84 -1.29
C PHE A 345 0.37 -10.21 -0.86
N GLY A 346 1.23 -11.23 -0.85
CA GLY A 346 0.89 -12.59 -0.47
C GLY A 346 0.46 -12.70 0.98
N ARG A 347 1.13 -11.97 1.88
CA ARG A 347 0.73 -11.85 3.29
C ARG A 347 -0.66 -11.24 3.44
N ASP A 348 -0.94 -10.15 2.72
CA ASP A 348 -2.24 -9.50 2.82
C ASP A 348 -3.34 -10.41 2.21
N ALA A 349 -3.07 -11.10 1.10
CA ALA A 349 -3.96 -12.09 0.50
C ALA A 349 -4.20 -13.31 1.43
N MET A 350 -3.15 -13.83 2.07
CA MET A 350 -3.23 -14.90 3.07
C MET A 350 -4.21 -14.55 4.19
N ASN A 351 -4.14 -13.33 4.73
CA ASN A 351 -5.08 -12.90 5.76
C ASN A 351 -6.53 -12.86 5.28
N VAL A 352 -6.77 -12.32 4.07
CA VAL A 352 -8.11 -12.23 3.48
C VAL A 352 -8.73 -13.61 3.21
N ILE A 353 -7.92 -14.59 2.79
CA ILE A 353 -8.36 -15.92 2.40
C ILE A 353 -8.50 -16.85 3.62
N ALA A 354 -7.49 -16.88 4.48
CA ALA A 354 -7.34 -17.91 5.51
C ALA A 354 -7.82 -17.50 6.91
N CYS A 355 -7.97 -16.20 7.20
CA CYS A 355 -8.41 -15.73 8.51
C CYS A 355 -9.90 -15.35 8.51
N GLU A 356 -10.52 -15.40 9.69
CA GLU A 356 -11.92 -15.02 9.93
C GLU A 356 -12.05 -14.19 11.21
N GLY A 357 -13.24 -13.62 11.46
CA GLY A 357 -13.51 -12.89 12.70
C GLY A 357 -12.50 -11.76 12.96
N SER A 358 -12.06 -11.62 14.21
CA SER A 358 -11.05 -10.63 14.62
C SER A 358 -9.66 -10.89 14.04
N GLU A 359 -9.33 -12.13 13.69
CA GLU A 359 -8.02 -12.53 13.14
C GLU A 359 -7.83 -12.05 11.69
N ARG A 360 -8.93 -11.82 10.98
CA ARG A 360 -8.92 -11.19 9.66
C ARG A 360 -8.80 -9.68 9.81
N VAL A 361 -7.61 -9.15 9.60
CA VAL A 361 -7.28 -7.72 9.73
C VAL A 361 -7.28 -6.97 8.40
N GLU A 362 -7.18 -7.66 7.25
CA GLU A 362 -7.18 -7.00 5.93
C GLU A 362 -8.62 -6.83 5.42
N ARG A 363 -9.22 -5.67 5.72
CA ARG A 363 -10.63 -5.35 5.47
C ARG A 363 -10.82 -4.02 4.77
N PRO A 364 -10.34 -3.83 3.53
CA PRO A 364 -10.55 -2.57 2.84
C PRO A 364 -12.02 -2.34 2.52
N GLU A 365 -12.39 -1.06 2.48
CA GLU A 365 -13.66 -0.57 1.94
C GLU A 365 -13.35 0.34 0.74
N THR A 366 -14.33 0.49 -0.14
CA THR A 366 -14.23 1.42 -1.26
C THR A 366 -14.13 2.87 -0.79
N TYR A 367 -13.54 3.75 -1.60
CA TYR A 367 -13.48 5.18 -1.27
C TYR A 367 -14.87 5.81 -1.16
N LYS A 368 -15.90 5.25 -1.84
CA LYS A 368 -17.29 5.70 -1.72
C LYS A 368 -17.88 5.38 -0.35
N GLN A 369 -17.55 4.22 0.24
CA GLN A 369 -17.93 3.93 1.62
C GLN A 369 -17.23 4.88 2.60
N TRP A 370 -15.94 5.15 2.38
CA TRP A 370 -15.19 6.12 3.19
C TRP A 370 -15.68 7.56 3.02
N GLN A 371 -16.16 7.95 1.85
CA GLN A 371 -16.82 9.24 1.62
C GLN A 371 -18.00 9.40 2.59
N VAL A 372 -18.88 8.39 2.65
CA VAL A 372 -20.05 8.42 3.53
C VAL A 372 -19.65 8.43 5.00
N ARG A 373 -18.65 7.62 5.41
CA ARG A 373 -18.15 7.60 6.79
C ARG A 373 -17.58 8.95 7.21
N ASN A 374 -16.73 9.56 6.39
CA ASN A 374 -16.14 10.86 6.67
C ASN A 374 -17.22 11.96 6.82
N LEU A 375 -18.20 12.00 5.92
CA LEU A 375 -19.30 12.97 6.00
C LEU A 375 -20.14 12.76 7.28
N ARG A 376 -20.47 11.51 7.62
CA ARG A 376 -21.23 11.17 8.85
C ARG A 376 -20.47 11.50 10.12
N ALA A 377 -19.16 11.38 10.12
CA ALA A 377 -18.31 11.79 11.23
C ALA A 377 -18.12 13.32 11.32
N GLY A 378 -18.83 14.10 10.51
CA GLY A 378 -18.79 15.56 10.57
C GLY A 378 -17.56 16.17 9.93
N PHE A 379 -16.94 15.51 8.94
CA PHE A 379 -15.92 16.12 8.10
C PHE A 379 -16.52 16.75 6.84
N MET A 380 -15.89 17.83 6.40
CA MET A 380 -16.09 18.46 5.11
C MET A 380 -14.91 18.13 4.19
N GLN A 381 -15.19 17.63 2.99
CA GLN A 381 -14.15 17.30 2.00
C GLN A 381 -13.59 18.57 1.36
N LEU A 382 -12.26 18.68 1.35
CA LEU A 382 -11.56 19.75 0.66
C LEU A 382 -11.48 19.46 -0.86
N PRO A 383 -11.54 20.50 -1.72
CA PRO A 383 -11.30 20.33 -3.15
C PRO A 383 -9.87 19.87 -3.42
N LEU A 384 -9.67 19.08 -4.48
CA LEU A 384 -8.32 18.71 -4.92
C LEU A 384 -7.61 19.94 -5.50
N ASN A 385 -6.36 20.15 -5.11
CA ASN A 385 -5.54 21.22 -5.69
C ASN A 385 -5.27 20.91 -7.18
N PRO A 386 -5.69 21.77 -8.12
CA PRO A 386 -5.54 21.52 -9.56
C PRO A 386 -4.09 21.34 -10.00
N ASN A 387 -3.13 22.01 -9.32
CA ASN A 387 -1.71 21.87 -9.60
C ASN A 387 -1.18 20.49 -9.17
N ILE A 388 -1.64 19.98 -8.02
CA ILE A 388 -1.31 18.62 -7.57
C ILE A 388 -1.81 17.59 -8.60
N MET A 389 -3.05 17.74 -9.06
CA MET A 389 -3.63 16.85 -10.08
C MET A 389 -2.88 16.91 -11.41
N LYS A 390 -2.62 18.12 -11.92
CA LYS A 390 -1.86 18.33 -13.17
C LYS A 390 -0.46 17.73 -13.10
N LYS A 391 0.29 18.00 -12.02
CA LYS A 391 1.64 17.44 -11.82
C LYS A 391 1.62 15.92 -11.68
N SER A 392 0.63 15.36 -10.99
CA SER A 392 0.49 13.91 -10.83
C SER A 392 0.21 13.21 -12.16
N ARG A 393 -0.79 13.69 -12.92
CA ARG A 393 -1.12 13.17 -14.26
C ARG A 393 0.07 13.27 -15.20
N ASN A 394 0.71 14.44 -15.28
CA ASN A 394 1.88 14.66 -16.12
C ASN A 394 3.04 13.74 -15.74
N LYS A 395 3.28 13.55 -14.44
CA LYS A 395 4.37 12.69 -13.96
C LYS A 395 4.11 11.22 -14.29
N VAL A 396 2.89 10.74 -14.13
CA VAL A 396 2.54 9.35 -14.49
C VAL A 396 2.67 9.14 -15.99
N ARG A 397 2.06 10.01 -16.81
CA ARG A 397 2.08 9.91 -18.27
C ARG A 397 3.48 9.96 -18.87
N SER A 398 4.38 10.77 -18.32
CA SER A 398 5.74 10.93 -18.88
C SER A 398 6.75 9.90 -18.40
N THR A 399 6.48 9.22 -17.27
CA THR A 399 7.51 8.45 -16.56
C THR A 399 7.17 6.97 -16.41
N TYR A 400 5.89 6.61 -16.33
CA TYR A 400 5.45 5.25 -16.00
C TYR A 400 4.73 4.60 -17.18
N HIS A 401 4.51 3.28 -17.08
CA HIS A 401 3.77 2.52 -18.10
C HIS A 401 2.39 3.12 -18.38
N LYS A 402 1.98 3.11 -19.65
CA LYS A 402 0.75 3.78 -20.15
C LYS A 402 -0.55 3.32 -19.49
N ASP A 403 -0.55 2.10 -18.93
CA ASP A 403 -1.73 1.52 -18.27
C ASP A 403 -1.95 2.02 -16.83
N PHE A 404 -1.01 2.80 -16.28
CA PHE A 404 -1.25 3.53 -15.04
C PHE A 404 -2.16 4.72 -15.27
N VAL A 405 -3.15 4.89 -14.41
CA VAL A 405 -4.15 5.96 -14.49
C VAL A 405 -4.13 6.79 -13.22
N ILE A 406 -4.18 8.12 -13.38
CA ILE A 406 -4.48 9.08 -12.32
C ILE A 406 -5.75 9.81 -12.72
N ASP A 407 -6.80 9.64 -11.93
CA ASP A 407 -8.11 10.21 -12.20
C ASP A 407 -8.70 10.93 -10.99
N GLU A 408 -9.85 11.56 -11.19
CA GLU A 408 -10.62 12.24 -10.16
C GLU A 408 -12.06 11.76 -10.17
N ASP A 409 -12.56 11.34 -9.02
CA ASP A 409 -14.00 11.14 -8.80
C ASP A 409 -14.39 11.71 -7.44
N SER A 410 -15.44 12.53 -7.40
CA SER A 410 -16.00 13.05 -6.15
C SER A 410 -14.93 13.66 -5.23
N ARG A 411 -14.00 14.43 -5.81
CA ARG A 411 -12.83 15.05 -5.14
C ARG A 411 -11.87 14.05 -4.47
N TRP A 412 -11.86 12.80 -4.92
CA TRP A 412 -10.81 11.84 -4.62
C TRP A 412 -9.82 11.77 -5.78
N LEU A 413 -8.53 11.81 -5.47
CA LEU A 413 -7.48 11.43 -6.42
C LEU A 413 -7.45 9.90 -6.48
N LEU A 414 -7.76 9.34 -7.65
CA LEU A 414 -7.78 7.91 -7.91
C LEU A 414 -6.49 7.46 -8.60
N GLN A 415 -5.98 6.29 -8.23
CA GLN A 415 -4.80 5.69 -8.83
C GLN A 415 -5.13 4.25 -9.26
N GLY A 416 -4.91 3.93 -10.53
CA GLY A 416 -5.32 2.65 -11.10
C GLY A 416 -4.32 2.02 -12.05
N TRP A 417 -4.58 0.77 -12.39
CA TRP A 417 -3.85 -0.05 -13.36
C TRP A 417 -4.84 -0.82 -14.24
N LYS A 418 -4.73 -0.67 -15.58
CA LYS A 418 -5.60 -1.32 -16.57
C LYS A 418 -7.10 -1.24 -16.23
N GLY A 419 -7.55 -0.05 -15.85
CA GLY A 419 -8.95 0.22 -15.50
C GLY A 419 -9.39 -0.16 -14.09
N ARG A 420 -8.58 -0.89 -13.30
CA ARG A 420 -8.88 -1.15 -11.87
C ARG A 420 -8.29 -0.04 -11.01
N ILE A 421 -9.15 0.66 -10.25
CA ILE A 421 -8.72 1.63 -9.24
C ILE A 421 -8.24 0.89 -7.99
N ILE A 422 -7.01 1.18 -7.55
CA ILE A 422 -6.32 0.48 -6.45
C ILE A 422 -6.23 1.36 -5.20
N TYR A 423 -5.82 2.62 -5.36
CA TYR A 423 -5.62 3.55 -4.25
C TYR A 423 -6.35 4.86 -4.49
N CYS A 424 -6.95 5.41 -3.43
CA CYS A 424 -7.66 6.68 -3.49
C CYS A 424 -7.17 7.60 -2.37
N MET A 425 -7.03 8.89 -2.64
CA MET A 425 -6.58 9.91 -1.68
C MET A 425 -7.57 11.07 -1.64
N SER A 426 -7.83 11.60 -0.46
CA SER A 426 -8.64 12.81 -0.26
C SER A 426 -8.15 13.60 0.96
N ALA A 427 -8.56 14.85 1.05
CA ALA A 427 -8.27 15.73 2.17
C ALA A 427 -9.58 16.29 2.76
N TRP A 428 -9.60 16.46 4.07
CA TRP A 428 -10.79 16.78 4.84
C TRP A 428 -10.46 17.78 5.92
N ARG A 429 -11.47 18.52 6.38
CA ARG A 429 -11.41 19.29 7.61
C ARG A 429 -12.66 19.03 8.46
N PRO A 430 -12.59 19.18 9.78
CA PRO A 430 -13.76 19.26 10.64
C PRO A 430 -14.80 20.25 10.10
N ASN A 431 -16.07 19.85 10.05
CA ASN A 431 -17.17 20.76 9.72
C ASN A 431 -17.58 21.55 10.98
N TRP A 432 -17.59 22.88 10.92
CA TRP A 432 -17.87 23.78 12.06
C TRP A 432 -19.35 23.87 12.45
N ILE A 433 -20.22 23.06 11.84
CA ILE A 433 -21.64 23.03 12.21
C ILE A 433 -21.74 22.14 13.45
N ASP A 434 -21.68 22.78 14.62
CA ASP A 434 -22.11 22.20 15.90
C ASP A 434 -23.59 21.79 15.75
N TYR A 435 -23.90 20.53 16.08
CA TYR A 435 -25.27 20.06 16.27
C TYR A 435 -25.59 20.02 17.75
#